data_AF-A0A7R6WJV8-F1
#
_entry.id   AF-A0A7R6WJV8-F1
#
_cell.length_a   1.000
_cell.length_b   1.000
_cell.length_c   1.000
_cell.angle_alpha   90.00
_cell.angle_beta   90.00
_cell.angle_gamma   90.00
#
_symmetry.space_group_name_H-M   'P 1'
#
loop_
_entity.id
_entity.type
_entity.pdbx_description
1 polymer ?
#
loop_
_entity_poly.entity_id
_entity_poly.type
_entity_poly.pdbx_seq_one_letter_code
_entity_poly.pdbx_strand_id
1 'polypeptide(L)'
;MFVALRLVAGLALLGINQAAGSTIFPTGVVYSNWTDESEEAKVCEIVLDVSNPPSREVVKFIALAGYNKFDGTVLAGFLMAAADITTADKYQIARISGAAFSSRTFNSLGHLDYEIYDDGTVMATTQDPLLAITFINAVIFGTYELRFARPDSNAEMRTYKIASAPGEPVTSNFMHCMDHLAVESHRTQSDASTKGSPLPEGGGSGLSIATDQGG
;
A
#
# COMPACT_ATOMS: atom_id res chain seq x y z
N MET A 1 -0.28 -9.13 10.94
CA MET A 1 -1.21 -8.07 10.46
C MET A 1 -2.54 -8.74 10.08
N PHE A 2 -3.63 -8.49 10.81
CA PHE A 2 -4.95 -9.05 10.47
C PHE A 2 -5.70 -8.03 9.60
N VAL A 3 -5.66 -8.18 8.29
CA VAL A 3 -6.44 -7.34 7.37
C VAL A 3 -7.91 -7.73 7.51
N ALA A 4 -8.65 -7.02 8.36
CA ALA A 4 -10.08 -7.25 8.52
C ALA A 4 -10.81 -6.75 7.26
N LEU A 5 -11.22 -7.69 6.40
CA LEU A 5 -11.99 -7.42 5.18
C LEU A 5 -13.41 -6.95 5.54
N ARG A 6 -13.59 -5.66 5.84
CA ARG A 6 -14.90 -5.02 5.97
C ARG A 6 -15.30 -4.43 4.61
N LEU A 7 -16.41 -4.93 4.05
CA LEU A 7 -17.03 -4.49 2.78
C LEU A 7 -18.38 -3.83 3.08
N VAL A 8 -18.68 -2.72 2.42
CA VAL A 8 -19.99 -2.05 2.47
C VAL A 8 -20.93 -2.70 1.45
N ALA A 9 -22.06 -3.25 1.91
CA ALA A 9 -23.00 -4.00 1.08
C ALA A 9 -23.94 -3.11 0.26
N GLY A 10 -23.99 -3.33 -1.06
CA GLY A 10 -25.04 -2.81 -1.97
C GLY A 10 -25.79 -3.98 -2.62
N LEU A 11 -27.12 -3.86 -2.73
CA LEU A 11 -28.08 -4.91 -3.14
C LEU A 11 -27.70 -5.69 -4.41
N ALA A 12 -27.90 -7.02 -4.37
CA ALA A 12 -27.69 -7.94 -5.48
C ALA A 12 -28.99 -8.31 -6.22
N LEU A 13 -28.93 -8.34 -7.55
CA LEU A 13 -29.88 -9.01 -8.45
C LEU A 13 -29.07 -9.97 -9.35
N LEU A 14 -29.57 -11.20 -9.50
CA LEU A 14 -29.15 -12.34 -10.35
C LEU A 14 -27.83 -12.18 -11.13
N GLY A 15 -26.80 -12.90 -10.69
CA GLY A 15 -25.43 -12.70 -11.16
C GLY A 15 -24.80 -13.75 -12.06
N ILE A 16 -24.07 -13.31 -13.09
CA ILE A 16 -23.27 -14.14 -14.02
C ILE A 16 -21.78 -13.92 -13.70
N ASN A 17 -20.98 -14.99 -13.59
CA ASN A 17 -19.52 -14.85 -13.45
C ASN A 17 -18.90 -14.37 -14.77
N GLN A 18 -18.16 -13.26 -14.73
CA GLN A 18 -17.46 -12.72 -15.90
C GLN A 18 -16.33 -13.66 -16.36
N ALA A 19 -16.12 -13.76 -17.67
CA ALA A 19 -15.07 -14.59 -18.26
C ALA A 19 -13.66 -14.09 -17.89
N ALA A 20 -12.69 -15.00 -17.89
CA ALA A 20 -11.26 -14.66 -17.86
C ALA A 20 -10.90 -13.72 -19.03
N GLY A 21 -9.94 -12.81 -18.81
CA GLY A 21 -9.50 -11.84 -19.83
C GLY A 21 -10.46 -10.68 -20.13
N SER A 22 -11.62 -10.63 -19.45
CA SER A 22 -12.57 -9.53 -19.65
C SER A 22 -12.06 -8.19 -19.10
N THR A 23 -12.33 -7.13 -19.86
CA THR A 23 -12.25 -5.75 -19.34
C THR A 23 -13.60 -5.39 -18.75
N ILE A 24 -13.59 -5.03 -17.47
CA ILE A 24 -14.77 -4.73 -16.66
C ILE A 24 -14.77 -3.23 -16.34
N PHE A 25 -15.89 -2.58 -16.64
CA PHE A 25 -16.19 -1.22 -16.20
C PHE A 25 -17.16 -1.32 -15.02
N PRO A 26 -16.66 -1.27 -13.77
CA PRO A 26 -17.49 -1.51 -12.60
C PRO A 26 -18.56 -0.44 -12.44
N THR A 27 -19.75 -0.87 -12.02
CA THR A 27 -20.87 0.03 -11.70
C THR A 27 -20.86 0.48 -10.24
N GLY A 28 -20.21 -0.27 -9.34
CA GLY A 28 -19.97 0.12 -7.95
C GLY A 28 -18.49 0.39 -7.70
N VAL A 29 -18.17 1.64 -7.39
CA VAL A 29 -16.81 2.10 -7.03
C VAL A 29 -16.97 2.99 -5.80
N VAL A 30 -16.47 2.54 -4.65
CA VAL A 30 -16.60 3.25 -3.38
C VAL A 30 -15.22 3.46 -2.77
N TYR A 31 -14.87 4.71 -2.53
CA TYR A 31 -13.64 5.08 -1.84
C TYR A 31 -13.89 5.39 -0.37
N SER A 32 -12.97 4.98 0.48
CA SER A 32 -12.87 5.37 1.88
C SER A 32 -11.40 5.54 2.28
N ASN A 33 -11.15 6.05 3.48
CA ASN A 33 -9.80 6.16 4.04
C ASN A 33 -9.72 5.43 5.38
N TRP A 34 -8.51 5.02 5.74
CA TRP A 34 -8.21 4.46 7.03
C TRP A 34 -6.79 4.82 7.46
N THR A 35 -6.50 4.65 8.74
CA THR A 35 -5.15 4.72 9.28
C THR A 35 -4.95 3.46 10.11
N ASP A 36 -3.94 2.67 9.74
CA ASP A 36 -3.54 1.50 10.52
C ASP A 36 -2.22 1.80 11.22
N GLU A 37 -2.18 1.45 12.50
CA GLU A 37 -1.02 1.66 13.35
C GLU A 37 -0.72 0.37 14.10
N SER A 38 0.42 -0.23 13.76
CA SER A 38 0.97 -1.38 14.46
C SER A 38 2.14 -0.94 15.35
N GLU A 39 2.71 -1.90 16.09
CA GLU A 39 3.95 -1.67 16.82
C GLU A 39 5.13 -1.32 15.89
N GLU A 40 5.06 -1.78 14.63
CA GLU A 40 6.17 -1.79 13.69
C GLU A 40 6.05 -0.68 12.63
N ALA A 41 4.82 -0.28 12.29
CA ALA A 41 4.56 0.66 11.21
C ALA A 41 3.34 1.53 11.51
N LYS A 42 3.28 2.68 10.84
CA LYS A 42 2.09 3.51 10.76
C LYS A 42 1.81 3.80 9.28
N VAL A 43 0.61 3.47 8.83
CA VAL A 43 0.23 3.53 7.42
C VAL A 43 -1.08 4.31 7.25
N CYS A 44 -1.11 5.15 6.23
CA CYS A 44 -2.30 5.80 5.72
C CYS A 44 -2.83 4.98 4.55
N GLU A 45 -4.15 4.81 4.46
CA GLU A 45 -4.77 3.96 3.45
C GLU A 45 -5.87 4.71 2.69
N ILE A 46 -5.91 4.53 1.37
CA ILE A 46 -7.08 4.75 0.52
C ILE A 46 -7.62 3.37 0.17
N VAL A 47 -8.84 3.09 0.63
CA VAL A 47 -9.53 1.84 0.37
C VAL A 47 -10.52 2.06 -0.76
N LEU A 48 -10.42 1.23 -1.79
CA LEU A 48 -11.34 1.15 -2.91
C LEU A 48 -12.04 -0.21 -2.88
N ASP A 49 -13.36 -0.19 -2.67
CA ASP A 49 -14.23 -1.34 -2.88
C ASP A 49 -14.88 -1.24 -4.26
N VAL A 50 -14.73 -2.30 -5.06
CA VAL A 50 -15.22 -2.39 -6.43
C VAL A 50 -16.21 -3.55 -6.54
N SER A 51 -17.36 -3.28 -7.15
CA SER A 51 -18.37 -4.28 -7.50
C SER A 51 -18.89 -4.04 -8.92
N ASN A 52 -19.31 -5.12 -9.58
CA ASN A 52 -19.85 -5.03 -10.93
C ASN A 52 -21.08 -5.92 -11.13
N PRO A 53 -22.24 -5.62 -10.51
CA PRO A 53 -23.50 -6.30 -10.84
C PRO A 53 -23.74 -6.36 -12.35
N PRO A 54 -24.18 -7.50 -12.92
CA PRO A 54 -24.60 -8.72 -12.24
C PRO A 54 -23.45 -9.61 -11.73
N SER A 55 -22.18 -9.35 -12.03
CA SER A 55 -21.07 -10.17 -11.52
C SER A 55 -21.10 -10.30 -10.00
N ARG A 56 -20.96 -11.53 -9.52
CA ARG A 56 -20.89 -11.87 -8.09
C ARG A 56 -19.45 -11.79 -7.58
N GLU A 57 -18.70 -10.83 -8.08
CA GLU A 57 -17.30 -10.61 -7.74
C GLU A 57 -17.14 -9.20 -7.18
N VAL A 58 -16.48 -9.12 -6.04
CA VAL A 58 -16.01 -7.86 -5.46
C VAL A 58 -14.49 -7.87 -5.40
N VAL A 59 -13.91 -6.69 -5.60
CA VAL A 59 -12.47 -6.47 -5.52
C VAL A 59 -12.22 -5.38 -4.50
N LYS A 60 -11.32 -5.64 -3.56
CA LYS A 60 -10.83 -4.64 -2.63
C LYS A 60 -9.41 -4.28 -3.02
N PHE A 61 -9.16 -2.99 -3.21
CA PHE A 61 -7.85 -2.43 -3.47
C PHE A 61 -7.54 -1.42 -2.37
N ILE A 62 -6.39 -1.57 -1.73
CA ILE A 62 -5.95 -0.66 -0.66
C ILE A 62 -4.64 -0.06 -1.14
N ALA A 63 -4.64 1.22 -1.51
CA ALA A 63 -3.40 1.96 -1.68
C ALA A 63 -2.92 2.42 -0.30
N LEU A 64 -1.65 2.16 0.02
CA LEU A 64 -1.06 2.53 1.30
C LEU A 64 0.22 3.32 1.11
N ALA A 65 0.49 4.18 2.08
CA ALA A 65 1.79 4.78 2.30
C ALA A 65 2.03 4.97 3.79
N GLY A 66 3.27 4.77 4.22
CA GLY A 66 3.63 4.64 5.62
C GLY A 66 5.13 4.76 5.85
N TYR A 67 5.52 4.56 7.11
CA TYR A 67 6.91 4.36 7.48
C TYR A 67 7.06 3.23 8.49
N ASN A 68 8.22 2.60 8.48
CA ASN A 68 8.65 1.67 9.51
C ASN A 68 9.14 2.48 10.74
N LYS A 69 8.57 2.21 11.91
CA LYS A 69 8.84 2.93 13.16
C LYS A 69 10.23 2.64 13.75
N PHE A 70 10.93 1.62 13.29
CA PHE A 70 12.26 1.26 13.79
C PHE A 70 13.38 2.04 13.12
N ASP A 71 13.30 2.23 11.80
CA ASP A 71 14.37 2.85 10.99
C ASP A 71 13.90 4.07 10.19
N GLY A 72 12.60 4.36 10.20
CA GLY A 72 11.99 5.47 9.47
C GLY A 72 11.89 5.25 7.97
N THR A 73 12.10 4.02 7.47
CA THR A 73 12.04 3.73 6.04
C THR A 73 10.62 3.89 5.51
N VAL A 74 10.48 4.57 4.36
CA VAL A 74 9.20 4.78 3.69
C VAL A 74 8.71 3.46 3.09
N LEU A 75 7.41 3.22 3.18
CA LEU A 75 6.74 2.11 2.52
C LEU A 75 5.53 2.65 1.75
N ALA A 76 5.41 2.36 0.47
CA ALA A 76 4.20 2.67 -0.28
C ALA A 76 3.87 1.58 -1.28
N GLY A 77 2.59 1.41 -1.60
CA GLY A 77 2.15 0.36 -2.52
C GLY A 77 0.69 0.02 -2.36
N PHE A 78 0.33 -1.22 -2.65
CA PHE A 78 -1.05 -1.67 -2.52
C PHE A 78 -1.20 -3.07 -1.96
N LEU A 79 -2.39 -3.34 -1.40
CA LEU A 79 -2.95 -4.67 -1.29
C LEU A 79 -4.14 -4.82 -2.24
N MET A 80 -4.30 -6.01 -2.79
CA MET A 80 -5.44 -6.38 -3.62
C MET A 80 -5.98 -7.73 -3.18
N ALA A 81 -7.29 -7.79 -2.99
CA ALA A 81 -8.02 -9.02 -2.72
C ALA A 81 -9.28 -9.08 -3.58
N ALA A 82 -9.71 -10.29 -3.92
CA ALA A 82 -10.98 -10.54 -4.59
C ALA A 82 -11.83 -11.47 -3.73
N ALA A 83 -13.16 -11.34 -3.84
CA ALA A 83 -14.09 -12.26 -3.21
C ALA A 83 -15.31 -12.51 -4.10
N ASP A 84 -15.86 -13.71 -3.99
CA ASP A 84 -17.12 -14.08 -4.62
C ASP A 84 -18.29 -13.90 -3.65
N ILE A 85 -19.39 -13.37 -4.15
CA ILE A 85 -20.66 -13.28 -3.45
C ILE A 85 -21.40 -14.59 -3.67
N THR A 86 -21.53 -15.39 -2.62
CA THR A 86 -22.26 -16.67 -2.63
C THR A 86 -23.77 -16.47 -2.73
N THR A 87 -24.55 -17.49 -3.09
CA THR A 87 -26.04 -17.41 -3.24
C THR A 87 -26.78 -16.96 -1.98
N ALA A 88 -26.13 -17.01 -0.82
CA ALA A 88 -26.64 -16.52 0.45
C ALA A 88 -26.07 -15.13 0.84
N ASP A 89 -25.58 -14.36 -0.13
CA ASP A 89 -24.96 -13.03 0.02
C ASP A 89 -23.79 -12.98 1.02
N LYS A 90 -23.10 -14.10 1.19
CA LYS A 90 -21.85 -14.15 1.96
C LYS A 90 -20.65 -13.97 1.03
N TYR A 91 -19.65 -13.24 1.49
CA TYR A 91 -18.37 -13.11 0.82
C TYR A 91 -17.50 -14.33 1.08
N GLN A 92 -16.96 -14.90 0.02
CA GLN A 92 -15.94 -15.95 0.06
C GLN A 92 -14.69 -15.40 -0.62
N ILE A 93 -13.59 -15.28 0.13
CA ILE A 93 -12.32 -14.80 -0.42
C ILE A 93 -11.90 -15.73 -1.56
N ALA A 94 -11.66 -15.12 -2.72
CA ALA A 94 -11.12 -15.80 -3.89
C ALA A 94 -9.61 -15.64 -3.87
N ARG A 95 -8.89 -16.77 -3.93
CA ARG A 95 -7.44 -16.72 -4.06
C ARG A 95 -7.09 -16.07 -5.39
N ILE A 96 -6.22 -15.06 -5.36
CA ILE A 96 -5.63 -14.49 -6.57
C ILE A 96 -4.13 -14.85 -6.61
N SER A 97 -3.63 -15.16 -7.80
CA SER A 97 -2.25 -15.60 -8.03
C SER A 97 -1.35 -14.48 -8.56
N GLY A 98 -1.91 -13.29 -8.76
CA GLY A 98 -1.18 -12.11 -9.20
C GLY A 98 -2.10 -10.91 -9.25
N ALA A 99 -1.50 -9.73 -9.07
CA ALA A 99 -2.18 -8.45 -9.16
C ALA A 99 -1.28 -7.44 -9.89
N ALA A 100 -1.88 -6.43 -10.50
CA ALA A 100 -1.16 -5.30 -11.06
C ALA A 100 -2.03 -4.04 -11.05
N PHE A 101 -1.39 -2.93 -10.73
CA PHE A 101 -1.89 -1.58 -10.93
C PHE A 101 -1.22 -0.95 -12.15
N SER A 102 -2.00 -0.28 -13.00
CA SER A 102 -1.48 0.54 -14.10
C SER A 102 -2.31 1.81 -14.26
N SER A 103 -1.65 2.94 -14.41
CA SER A 103 -2.25 4.21 -14.80
C SER A 103 -1.50 4.77 -16.01
N ARG A 104 -1.84 5.99 -16.42
CA ARG A 104 -1.06 6.72 -17.43
C ARG A 104 0.35 7.06 -16.97
N THR A 105 0.55 7.26 -15.67
CA THR A 105 1.79 7.82 -15.09
C THR A 105 2.61 6.79 -14.32
N PHE A 106 2.04 5.61 -14.03
CA PHE A 106 2.70 4.60 -13.22
C PHE A 106 2.27 3.20 -13.64
N ASN A 107 3.22 2.25 -13.62
CA ASN A 107 2.95 0.83 -13.72
C ASN A 107 3.65 0.12 -12.56
N SER A 108 2.96 -0.81 -11.91
CA SER A 108 3.50 -1.52 -10.75
C SER A 108 4.43 -2.68 -11.11
N LEU A 109 4.24 -3.31 -12.27
CA LEU A 109 5.03 -4.46 -12.69
C LEU A 109 6.48 -4.05 -12.93
N GLY A 110 7.42 -4.73 -12.25
CA GLY A 110 8.85 -4.44 -12.32
C GLY A 110 9.29 -3.21 -11.51
N HIS A 111 8.36 -2.54 -10.82
CA HIS A 111 8.64 -1.35 -10.00
C HIS A 111 8.32 -1.55 -8.52
N LEU A 112 7.43 -2.49 -8.20
CA LEU A 112 7.08 -2.86 -6.83
C LEU A 112 7.54 -4.30 -6.53
N ASP A 113 7.88 -4.55 -5.27
CA ASP A 113 8.16 -5.87 -4.71
C ASP A 113 6.84 -6.56 -4.34
N TYR A 114 6.60 -7.74 -4.89
CA TYR A 114 5.33 -8.47 -4.76
C TYR A 114 5.41 -9.60 -3.74
N GLU A 115 4.37 -9.72 -2.92
CA GLU A 115 4.16 -10.80 -1.97
C GLU A 115 2.72 -11.31 -2.08
N ILE A 116 2.52 -12.63 -1.95
CA ILE A 116 1.20 -13.26 -1.96
C ILE A 116 0.97 -13.91 -0.59
N TYR A 117 -0.08 -13.48 0.11
CA TYR A 117 -0.46 -14.02 1.41
C TYR A 117 -1.28 -15.31 1.29
N ASP A 118 -1.31 -16.09 2.37
CA ASP A 118 -2.01 -17.40 2.45
C ASP A 118 -3.53 -17.30 2.21
N ASP A 119 -4.12 -16.15 2.55
CA ASP A 119 -5.53 -15.84 2.31
C ASP A 119 -5.83 -15.52 0.84
N GLY A 120 -4.79 -15.39 0.01
CA GLY A 120 -4.87 -15.08 -1.41
C GLY A 120 -4.84 -13.59 -1.71
N THR A 121 -4.60 -12.72 -0.73
CA THR A 121 -4.33 -11.30 -0.94
C THR A 121 -2.94 -11.11 -1.56
N VAL A 122 -2.82 -10.21 -2.53
CA VAL A 122 -1.52 -9.83 -3.11
C VAL A 122 -1.14 -8.44 -2.61
N MET A 123 0.08 -8.31 -2.09
CA MET A 123 0.69 -7.05 -1.74
C MET A 123 1.78 -6.71 -2.75
N ALA A 124 1.91 -5.43 -3.09
CA ALA A 124 3.00 -4.93 -3.91
C ALA A 124 3.47 -3.59 -3.34
N THR A 125 4.73 -3.50 -2.91
CA THR A 125 5.26 -2.32 -2.21
C THR A 125 6.61 -1.87 -2.72
N THR A 126 6.98 -0.64 -2.43
CA THR A 126 8.31 -0.08 -2.69
C THR A 126 8.77 0.72 -1.48
N GLN A 127 10.08 0.74 -1.28
CA GLN A 127 10.76 1.63 -0.34
C GLN A 127 11.45 2.80 -1.06
N ASP A 128 11.43 2.83 -2.40
CA ASP A 128 11.94 3.93 -3.21
C ASP A 128 10.98 5.13 -3.10
N PRO A 129 11.41 6.29 -2.56
CA PRO A 129 10.54 7.44 -2.38
C PRO A 129 9.99 8.04 -3.68
N LEU A 130 10.73 7.95 -4.79
CA LEU A 130 10.29 8.47 -6.09
C LEU A 130 9.19 7.58 -6.68
N LEU A 131 9.34 6.26 -6.57
CA LEU A 131 8.30 5.33 -6.99
C LEU A 131 7.07 5.44 -6.09
N ALA A 132 7.26 5.59 -4.78
CA ALA A 132 6.19 5.81 -3.81
C ALA A 132 5.34 7.03 -4.17
N ILE A 133 5.96 8.21 -4.35
CA ILE A 133 5.27 9.45 -4.73
C ILE A 133 4.55 9.29 -6.07
N THR A 134 5.20 8.66 -7.06
CA THR A 134 4.61 8.45 -8.39
C THR A 134 3.37 7.56 -8.33
N PHE A 135 3.44 6.46 -7.56
CA PHE A 135 2.31 5.56 -7.33
C PHE A 135 1.15 6.27 -6.61
N ILE A 136 1.43 6.98 -5.50
CA ILE A 136 0.39 7.68 -4.73
C ILE A 136 -0.30 8.75 -5.59
N ASN A 137 0.45 9.53 -6.36
CA ASN A 137 -0.13 10.51 -7.29
C ASN A 137 -0.97 9.84 -8.39
N ALA A 138 -0.56 8.66 -8.87
CA ALA A 138 -1.34 7.90 -9.84
C ALA A 138 -2.69 7.43 -9.27
N VAL A 139 -2.77 7.12 -7.98
CA VAL A 139 -4.03 6.76 -7.31
C VAL A 139 -4.91 7.99 -7.06
N ILE A 140 -4.35 9.07 -6.54
CA ILE A 140 -5.10 10.27 -6.10
C ILE A 140 -5.65 11.07 -7.28
N PHE A 141 -4.89 11.20 -8.36
CA PHE A 141 -5.26 12.08 -9.50
C PHE A 141 -5.65 11.32 -10.76
N GLY A 142 -5.41 10.00 -10.78
CA GLY A 142 -5.52 9.19 -11.98
C GLY A 142 -6.85 8.45 -12.10
N THR A 143 -7.16 8.09 -13.34
CA THR A 143 -7.88 6.87 -13.65
C THR A 143 -6.87 5.75 -13.85
N TYR A 144 -7.24 4.53 -13.49
CA TYR A 144 -6.30 3.42 -13.48
C TYR A 144 -6.99 2.08 -13.73
N GLU A 145 -6.18 1.09 -14.04
CA GLU A 145 -6.56 -0.29 -14.25
C GLU A 145 -6.04 -1.13 -13.08
N LEU A 146 -6.95 -1.90 -12.49
CA LEU A 146 -6.64 -2.95 -11.54
C LEU A 146 -6.75 -4.28 -12.25
N ARG A 147 -5.68 -5.07 -12.21
CA ARG A 147 -5.60 -6.35 -12.90
C ARG A 147 -5.30 -7.44 -11.89
N PHE A 148 -5.96 -8.59 -12.00
CA PHE A 148 -5.62 -9.76 -11.18
C PHE A 148 -5.88 -11.05 -11.92
N ALA A 149 -5.13 -12.09 -11.54
CA ALA A 149 -5.32 -13.45 -12.04
C ALA A 149 -5.85 -14.35 -10.92
N ARG A 150 -6.74 -15.28 -11.27
CA ARG A 150 -7.14 -16.38 -10.38
C ARG A 150 -6.33 -17.64 -10.74
N PRO A 151 -5.99 -18.52 -9.78
CA PRO A 151 -5.22 -19.74 -10.01
C PRO A 151 -5.79 -20.64 -11.12
N ASP A 152 -7.13 -20.69 -11.23
CA ASP A 152 -7.83 -21.58 -12.16
C ASP A 152 -8.00 -20.96 -13.57
N SER A 153 -7.57 -19.71 -13.76
CA SER A 153 -7.61 -19.00 -15.03
C SER A 153 -6.29 -19.20 -15.76
N ASN A 154 -6.32 -19.83 -16.94
CA ASN A 154 -5.15 -19.99 -17.80
C ASN A 154 -4.60 -18.62 -18.23
N ALA A 155 -3.69 -18.05 -17.43
CA ALA A 155 -2.87 -16.86 -17.66
C ALA A 155 -3.57 -15.50 -17.91
N GLU A 156 -4.88 -15.45 -18.14
CA GLU A 156 -5.56 -14.19 -18.44
C GLU A 156 -5.95 -13.43 -17.16
N MET A 157 -5.32 -12.27 -16.95
CA MET A 157 -5.71 -11.33 -15.91
C MET A 157 -7.06 -10.68 -16.26
N ARG A 158 -7.97 -10.66 -15.30
CA ARG A 158 -9.15 -9.79 -15.34
C ARG A 158 -8.72 -8.35 -15.17
N THR A 159 -9.34 -7.42 -15.88
CA THR A 159 -8.99 -5.99 -15.83
C THR A 159 -10.20 -5.17 -15.42
N TYR A 160 -10.09 -4.44 -14.32
CA TYR A 160 -11.09 -3.47 -13.85
C TYR A 160 -10.62 -2.05 -14.18
N LYS A 161 -11.42 -1.30 -14.95
CA LYS A 161 -11.15 0.08 -15.32
C LYS A 161 -11.81 1.04 -14.33
N ILE A 162 -11.01 1.64 -13.46
CA ILE A 162 -11.46 2.61 -12.47
C ILE A 162 -11.46 3.99 -13.11
N ALA A 163 -12.66 4.48 -13.43
CA ALA A 163 -12.87 5.70 -14.19
C ALA A 163 -12.98 6.97 -13.33
N SER A 164 -12.93 6.85 -12.01
CA SER A 164 -12.99 7.97 -11.07
C SER A 164 -11.86 7.89 -10.05
N ALA A 165 -11.24 9.03 -9.80
CA ALA A 165 -10.30 9.21 -8.69
C ALA A 165 -11.06 9.28 -7.34
N PRO A 166 -10.36 9.11 -6.20
CA PRO A 166 -10.93 9.39 -4.89
C PRO A 166 -11.49 10.82 -4.80
N GLY A 167 -12.62 10.97 -4.10
CA GLY A 167 -13.22 12.28 -3.86
C GLY A 167 -12.38 13.14 -2.89
N GLU A 168 -12.60 14.46 -2.91
CA GLU A 168 -11.85 15.42 -2.08
C GLU A 168 -11.78 15.03 -0.59
N PRO A 169 -12.86 14.56 0.08
CA PRO A 169 -12.77 14.17 1.48
C PRO A 169 -11.84 12.98 1.72
N VAL A 170 -11.74 12.04 0.77
CA VAL A 170 -10.85 10.88 0.90
C VAL A 170 -9.40 11.32 0.71
N THR A 171 -9.15 12.10 -0.35
CA THR A 171 -7.84 12.63 -0.68
C THR A 171 -7.29 13.53 0.43
N SER A 172 -8.09 14.47 0.93
CA SER A 172 -7.68 15.42 1.97
C SER A 172 -7.31 14.72 3.27
N ASN A 173 -8.12 13.74 3.72
CA ASN A 173 -7.82 12.95 4.91
C ASN A 173 -6.55 12.11 4.74
N PHE A 174 -6.35 11.50 3.57
CA PHE A 174 -5.13 10.75 3.28
C PHE A 174 -3.89 11.64 3.30
N MET A 175 -3.94 12.81 2.64
CA MET A 175 -2.84 13.77 2.63
C MET A 175 -2.53 14.29 4.04
N HIS A 176 -3.56 14.58 4.84
CA HIS A 176 -3.36 14.98 6.23
C HIS A 176 -2.66 13.91 7.05
N CYS A 177 -3.06 12.64 6.88
CA CYS A 177 -2.39 11.50 7.50
C CYS A 177 -0.91 11.41 7.08
N MET A 178 -0.62 11.56 5.78
CA MET A 178 0.73 11.55 5.24
C MET A 178 1.62 12.68 5.80
N ASP A 179 1.06 13.87 6.00
CA ASP A 179 1.79 15.00 6.61
C ASP A 179 2.21 14.68 8.05
N HIS A 180 1.32 14.05 8.83
CA HIS A 180 1.64 13.58 10.19
C HIS A 180 2.73 12.50 10.17
N LEU A 181 2.64 11.55 9.23
CA LEU A 181 3.66 10.51 9.07
C LEU A 181 5.03 11.08 8.75
N ALA A 182 5.11 12.10 7.89
CA ALA A 182 6.38 12.72 7.51
C ALA A 182 7.08 13.34 8.73
N VAL A 183 6.33 14.04 9.59
CA VAL A 183 6.87 14.64 10.83
C VAL A 183 7.41 13.56 11.77
N GLU A 184 6.67 12.48 11.97
CA GLU A 184 7.06 11.38 12.87
C GLU A 184 8.24 10.55 12.32
N SER A 185 8.27 10.28 11.02
CA SER A 185 9.37 9.57 10.35
C SER A 185 10.69 10.32 10.51
N HIS A 186 10.71 11.64 10.26
CA HIS A 186 11.93 12.44 10.42
C HIS A 186 12.46 12.45 11.86
N ARG A 187 11.57 12.46 12.84
CA ARG A 187 11.96 12.33 14.25
C ARG A 187 12.61 10.98 14.52
N THR A 188 11.99 9.90 14.05
CA THR A 188 12.49 8.53 14.22
C THR A 188 13.86 8.33 13.58
N GLN A 189 14.07 8.82 12.36
CA GLN A 189 15.36 8.77 11.67
C GLN A 189 16.46 9.53 12.43
N SER A 190 16.11 10.68 13.01
CA SER A 190 17.04 11.48 13.81
C SER A 190 17.46 10.75 15.10
N ASP A 191 16.50 10.10 15.76
CA ASP A 191 16.73 9.31 16.98
C ASP A 191 17.56 8.04 16.69
N ALA A 192 17.35 7.40 15.53
CA ALA A 192 18.14 6.24 15.10
C ALA A 192 19.60 6.64 14.76
N SER A 193 19.78 7.77 14.06
CA SER A 193 21.10 8.30 13.68
C SER A 193 21.96 8.68 14.90
N THR A 194 21.36 9.27 15.94
CA THR A 194 22.06 9.64 17.18
C THR A 194 22.48 8.44 18.03
N LYS A 195 21.74 7.32 17.98
CA LYS A 195 22.15 6.06 18.61
C LYS A 195 23.23 5.30 17.83
N GLY A 196 23.31 5.50 16.52
CA GLY A 196 24.25 4.82 15.62
C GLY A 196 25.63 5.47 15.49
N SER A 197 25.84 6.66 16.07
CA SER A 197 27.13 7.35 16.02
C SER A 197 28.03 6.86 17.17
N PRO A 198 29.14 6.12 16.91
CA PRO A 198 30.18 5.98 17.92
C PRO A 198 30.74 7.37 18.16
N LEU A 199 30.80 7.79 19.43
CA LEU A 199 31.59 8.96 19.81
C LEU A 199 32.98 8.83 19.17
N PRO A 200 33.50 9.87 18.49
CA PRO A 200 34.91 9.85 18.15
C PRO A 200 35.68 9.81 19.48
N GLU A 201 36.56 8.82 19.64
CA GLU A 201 37.54 8.81 20.72
C GLU A 201 38.39 10.08 20.59
N GLY A 202 37.95 11.12 21.28
CA GLY A 202 38.62 12.41 21.34
C GLY A 202 39.94 12.25 22.08
N GLY A 203 41.03 12.54 21.37
CA GLY A 203 42.40 12.45 21.86
C GLY A 203 42.64 13.25 23.14
N GLY A 204 43.32 12.60 24.08
CA GLY A 204 43.97 13.26 25.20
C GLY A 204 45.28 13.91 24.75
N SER A 205 45.25 15.20 24.43
CA SER A 205 46.44 16.05 24.43
C SER A 205 46.89 16.25 25.88
N GLY A 206 47.76 15.36 26.36
CA GLY A 206 48.50 15.54 27.60
C GLY A 206 49.71 16.45 27.37
N LEU A 207 49.62 17.70 27.83
CA LEU A 207 50.79 18.52 28.11
C LEU A 207 51.72 17.74 29.07
N SER A 208 52.99 17.62 28.72
CA SER A 208 54.05 17.29 29.68
C SER A 208 55.21 18.25 29.45
N ILE A 209 55.24 19.30 30.27
CA ILE A 209 56.39 20.16 30.47
C ILE A 209 57.39 19.34 31.31
N ALA A 210 58.56 19.04 30.74
CA ALA A 210 59.72 18.60 31.50
C ALA A 210 60.92 19.47 31.07
N THR A 211 61.11 20.58 31.76
CA THR A 211 62.42 21.22 31.94
C THR A 211 63.14 20.48 33.04
N ASP A 212 64.25 19.81 32.72
CA ASP A 212 65.22 19.36 33.70
C ASP A 212 66.54 20.11 33.48
N GLN A 213 67.00 20.77 34.53
CA GLN A 213 68.29 21.44 34.64
C GLN A 213 69.11 20.70 35.69
N GLY A 214 70.31 20.25 35.29
CA GLY A 214 71.52 20.39 36.10
C GLY A 214 71.98 19.19 36.92
N GLY A 215 73.11 18.61 36.50
CA GLY A 215 73.98 17.71 37.24
C GLY A 215 75.16 17.27 36.41
#